data_AF-A0A376L8H1-F1
#
_entry.id   AF-A0A376L8H1-F1
#
_cell.length_a   1.000
_cell.length_b   1.000
_cell.length_c   1.000
_cell.angle_alpha   90.00
_cell.angle_beta   90.00
_cell.angle_gamma   90.00
#
_symmetry.space_group_name_H-M   'P 1'
#
loop_
_entity.id
_entity.type
_entity.pdbx_description
1 polymer ?
#
loop_
_entity_poly.entity_id
_entity_poly.type
_entity_poly.pdbx_seq_one_letter_code
_entity_poly.pdbx_strand_id
1 'polypeptide(L)'
;MLISRESAHILVDSRYYADVEARTQGYQLHLLDATHTLATIARQIIADEQLQTLGFEGQQVSWETAHRWQSELNAKLVSATPDVLRQIKTPEEVEKIRLACGIADRGAEHIRRFIQAGMSEREIAAELEWFMRQQGAEKASFDTIVAVAGVGCCRTVKPATRLLQRASLSLLILVRCIRATALI
;
A
#
# COMPACT_ATOMS: atom_id res chain seq x y z
N MET A 1 15.38 0.87 -3.82
CA MET A 1 16.18 -0.37 -3.92
C MET A 1 16.82 -0.41 -5.30
N LEU A 2 17.99 -1.01 -5.43
CA LEU A 2 18.65 -1.29 -6.71
C LEU A 2 19.06 -2.76 -6.68
N ILE A 3 18.62 -3.54 -7.66
CA ILE A 3 18.89 -4.97 -7.74
C ILE A 3 19.56 -5.25 -9.07
N SER A 4 20.68 -5.96 -9.04
CA SER A 4 21.38 -6.46 -10.22
C SER A 4 21.32 -7.98 -10.27
N ARG A 5 22.10 -8.58 -11.17
CA ARG A 5 22.25 -10.05 -11.21
C ARG A 5 23.19 -10.57 -10.12
N GLU A 6 24.07 -9.73 -9.61
CA GLU A 6 25.15 -10.11 -8.69
C GLU A 6 24.87 -9.66 -7.26
N SER A 7 24.09 -8.58 -7.09
CA SER A 7 23.92 -7.90 -5.82
C SER A 7 22.51 -7.33 -5.63
N ALA A 8 22.18 -7.00 -4.38
CA ALA A 8 20.95 -6.34 -4.02
C ALA A 8 21.21 -5.24 -2.99
N HIS A 9 20.77 -4.02 -3.29
CA HIS A 9 21.08 -2.81 -2.53
C HIS A 9 19.80 -2.13 -2.03
N ILE A 10 19.81 -1.71 -0.77
CA ILE A 10 18.77 -0.89 -0.16
C ILE A 10 19.38 0.47 0.18
N LEU A 11 18.82 1.53 -0.41
CA LEU A 11 19.21 2.91 -0.16
C LEU A 11 18.11 3.56 0.69
N VAL A 12 18.44 3.98 1.91
CA VAL A 12 17.47 4.48 2.90
C VAL A 12 18.05 5.63 3.71
N ASP A 13 17.20 6.56 4.15
CA ASP A 13 17.62 7.64 5.04
C ASP A 13 17.71 7.17 6.51
N SER A 14 18.32 8.01 7.36
CA SER A 14 18.61 7.68 8.76
C SER A 14 17.39 7.33 9.61
N ARG A 15 16.19 7.80 9.24
CA ARG A 15 14.96 7.51 10.00
C ARG A 15 14.57 6.04 9.95
N TYR A 16 14.97 5.33 8.90
CA TYR A 16 14.58 3.95 8.66
C TYR A 16 15.75 2.98 8.68
N TYR A 17 16.99 3.46 8.81
CA TYR A 17 18.19 2.64 8.66
C TYR A 17 18.21 1.46 9.64
N ALA A 18 18.06 1.73 10.94
CA ALA A 18 18.09 0.69 11.97
C ALA A 18 16.98 -0.36 11.81
N ASP A 19 15.76 0.08 11.46
CA ASP A 19 14.62 -0.82 11.26
C ASP A 19 14.83 -1.74 10.05
N VAL A 20 15.38 -1.21 8.96
CA VAL A 20 15.67 -1.98 7.74
C VAL A 20 16.83 -2.94 7.97
N GLU A 21 17.88 -2.51 8.67
CA GLU A 21 19.02 -3.36 9.04
C GLU A 21 18.58 -4.56 9.86
N ALA A 22 17.68 -4.37 10.84
CA ALA A 22 17.18 -5.46 11.66
C ALA A 22 16.27 -6.46 10.92
N ARG A 23 15.58 -6.02 9.85
CA ARG A 23 14.55 -6.82 9.16
C ARG A 23 15.02 -7.44 7.85
N THR A 24 16.19 -7.07 7.34
CA THR A 24 16.65 -7.50 6.02
C THR A 24 17.98 -8.24 6.12
N GLN A 25 18.07 -9.37 5.41
CA GLN A 25 19.29 -10.16 5.27
C GLN A 25 19.59 -10.35 3.79
N GLY A 26 20.89 -10.35 3.43
CA GLY A 26 21.32 -10.51 2.04
C GLY A 26 21.24 -9.25 1.17
N TYR A 27 20.96 -8.10 1.76
CA TYR A 27 21.01 -6.79 1.09
C TYR A 27 22.17 -5.96 1.61
N GLN A 28 22.81 -5.19 0.71
CA GLN A 28 23.75 -4.16 1.09
C GLN A 28 23.00 -2.86 1.40
N LEU A 29 23.13 -2.34 2.63
CA LEU A 29 22.45 -1.12 3.06
C LEU A 29 23.33 0.12 2.83
N HIS A 30 22.74 1.16 2.25
CA HIS A 30 23.37 2.43 1.95
C HIS A 30 22.58 3.57 2.62
N LEU A 31 23.25 4.32 3.50
CA LEU A 31 22.66 5.47 4.17
C LEU A 31 22.59 6.66 3.20
N LEU A 32 21.41 7.23 3.04
CA LEU A 32 21.20 8.47 2.27
C LEU A 32 21.41 9.69 3.16
N ASP A 33 22.31 10.57 2.74
CA ASP A 33 22.59 11.85 3.37
C ASP A 33 22.87 12.95 2.32
N ALA A 34 23.32 14.13 2.76
CA ALA A 34 23.60 15.26 1.87
C ALA A 34 24.74 14.99 0.85
N THR A 35 25.66 14.09 1.20
CA THR A 35 26.81 13.69 0.39
C THR A 35 26.55 12.40 -0.40
N HIS A 36 25.92 11.41 0.23
CA HIS A 36 25.56 10.12 -0.34
C HIS A 36 24.10 10.15 -0.81
N THR A 37 23.90 10.78 -1.97
CA THR A 37 22.60 10.81 -2.64
C THR A 37 22.32 9.51 -3.40
N LEU A 38 21.05 9.28 -3.74
CA LEU A 38 20.63 8.15 -4.58
C LEU A 38 21.45 8.07 -5.87
N ALA A 39 21.65 9.20 -6.55
CA ALA A 39 22.38 9.24 -7.80
C ALA A 39 23.87 8.91 -7.62
N THR A 40 24.50 9.39 -6.55
CA THR A 40 25.92 9.07 -6.27
C THR A 40 26.13 7.58 -6.00
N ILE A 41 25.29 6.98 -5.16
CA ILE A 41 25.39 5.55 -4.83
C ILE A 41 25.04 4.69 -6.05
N ALA A 42 23.96 5.04 -6.78
CA ALA A 42 23.57 4.30 -7.98
C ALA A 42 24.67 4.36 -9.06
N ARG A 43 25.32 5.51 -9.27
CA ARG A 43 26.48 5.61 -10.17
C ARG A 43 27.63 4.71 -9.75
N GLN A 44 27.94 4.66 -8.46
CA GLN A 44 28.99 3.80 -7.93
C GLN A 44 28.70 2.33 -8.25
N ILE A 45 27.48 1.86 -7.95
CA ILE A 45 27.06 0.48 -8.23
C ILE A 45 27.09 0.18 -9.75
N ILE A 46 26.61 1.12 -10.57
CA ILE A 46 26.66 1.00 -12.04
C ILE A 46 28.10 0.84 -12.53
N ALA A 47 29.05 1.59 -11.96
CA ALA A 47 30.46 1.53 -12.34
C ALA A 47 31.12 0.23 -11.88
N ASP A 48 30.89 -0.17 -10.62
CA ASP A 48 31.48 -1.36 -10.00
C ASP A 48 31.04 -2.64 -10.71
N GLU A 49 29.77 -2.72 -11.11
CA GLU A 49 29.19 -3.89 -11.80
C GLU A 49 29.06 -3.71 -13.32
N GLN A 50 29.61 -2.61 -13.86
CA GLN A 50 29.62 -2.30 -15.30
C GLN A 50 28.22 -2.39 -15.96
N LEU A 51 27.19 -1.94 -15.25
CA LEU A 51 25.80 -2.06 -15.67
C LEU A 51 25.52 -1.18 -16.91
N GLN A 52 25.16 -1.82 -18.03
CA GLN A 52 24.88 -1.11 -19.28
C GLN A 52 23.44 -0.57 -19.34
N THR A 53 22.50 -1.30 -18.74
CA THR A 53 21.07 -1.00 -18.77
C THR A 53 20.51 -1.09 -17.37
N LEU A 54 19.77 -0.07 -16.96
CA LEU A 54 19.11 -0.03 -15.65
C LEU A 54 17.60 0.14 -15.85
N GLY A 55 16.85 -0.80 -15.28
CA GLY A 55 15.38 -0.73 -15.27
C GLY A 55 14.88 0.25 -14.21
N PHE A 56 13.84 1.02 -14.52
CA PHE A 56 13.14 1.85 -13.54
C PHE A 56 11.62 1.73 -13.71
N GLU A 57 10.87 1.96 -12.63
CA GLU A 57 9.40 1.88 -12.62
C GLU A 57 8.76 3.09 -13.29
N GLY A 58 8.73 3.14 -14.62
CA GLY A 58 8.28 4.31 -15.37
C GLY A 58 6.80 4.69 -15.22
N GLN A 59 5.98 3.82 -14.62
CA GLN A 59 4.60 4.15 -14.23
C GLN A 59 4.50 4.83 -12.86
N GLN A 60 5.54 4.70 -12.02
CA GLN A 60 5.59 5.25 -10.65
C GLN A 60 6.51 6.46 -10.53
N VAL A 61 7.53 6.53 -11.38
CA VAL A 61 8.52 7.62 -11.40
C VAL A 61 8.01 8.76 -12.27
N SER A 62 8.02 9.99 -11.74
CA SER A 62 7.63 11.17 -12.51
C SER A 62 8.54 11.41 -13.70
N TRP A 63 8.00 12.03 -14.76
CA TRP A 63 8.78 12.34 -15.96
C TRP A 63 10.04 13.16 -15.64
N GLU A 64 9.92 14.19 -14.79
CA GLU A 64 11.04 15.03 -14.38
C GLU A 64 12.13 14.23 -13.66
N THR A 65 11.75 13.31 -12.77
CA THR A 65 12.69 12.47 -12.03
C THR A 65 13.42 11.52 -12.96
N ALA A 66 12.69 10.87 -13.87
CA ALA A 66 13.28 9.98 -14.87
C ALA A 66 14.23 10.74 -15.82
N HIS A 67 13.85 11.95 -16.24
CA HIS A 67 14.69 12.79 -17.08
C HIS A 67 15.97 13.22 -16.38
N ARG A 68 15.91 13.58 -15.10
CA ARG A 68 17.09 13.88 -14.28
C ARG A 68 18.00 12.65 -14.12
N TRP A 69 17.43 11.48 -13.86
CA TRP A 69 18.24 10.25 -13.76
C TRP A 69 18.92 9.91 -15.08
N GLN A 70 18.28 10.18 -16.22
CA GLN A 70 18.85 9.94 -17.53
C GLN A 70 20.14 10.74 -17.79
N SER A 71 20.29 11.92 -17.17
CA SER A 71 21.52 12.72 -17.24
C SER A 71 22.52 12.40 -16.13
N GLU A 72 22.05 11.94 -14.97
CA GLU A 72 22.89 11.70 -13.79
C GLU A 72 23.44 10.26 -13.68
N LEU A 73 22.83 9.29 -14.35
CA LEU A 73 23.20 7.87 -14.27
C LEU A 73 23.88 7.43 -15.57
N ASN A 74 25.06 6.83 -15.42
CA ASN A 74 25.88 6.35 -16.55
C ASN A 74 25.40 4.99 -17.09
N ALA A 75 24.09 4.82 -17.25
CA ALA A 75 23.48 3.61 -17.80
C ALA A 75 22.27 3.98 -18.67
N LYS A 76 21.93 3.12 -19.63
CA LYS A 76 20.71 3.27 -20.40
C LYS A 76 19.50 2.99 -19.51
N LEU A 77 18.67 4.00 -19.24
CA LEU A 77 17.43 3.79 -18.48
C LEU A 77 16.33 3.22 -19.36
N VAL A 78 15.69 2.17 -18.87
CA VAL A 78 14.57 1.51 -19.55
C VAL A 78 13.41 1.40 -18.58
N SER A 79 12.23 1.84 -19.01
CA SER A 79 11.01 1.67 -18.22
C SER A 79 10.68 0.17 -18.12
N ALA A 80 10.48 -0.31 -16.90
CA ALA A 80 10.15 -1.69 -16.58
C ALA A 80 9.01 -1.75 -15.55
N THR A 81 8.23 -2.83 -15.58
CA THR A 81 7.09 -3.04 -14.68
C THR A 81 7.25 -4.36 -13.92
N PRO A 82 7.85 -4.35 -12.71
CA PRO A 82 8.03 -5.57 -11.91
C PRO A 82 6.72 -6.10 -11.30
N ASP A 83 5.59 -5.39 -11.43
CA ASP A 83 4.30 -5.78 -10.84
C ASP A 83 3.81 -7.16 -11.28
N VAL A 84 4.26 -7.69 -12.42
CA VAL A 84 3.96 -9.06 -12.85
C VAL A 84 4.41 -10.10 -11.82
N LEU A 85 5.49 -9.83 -11.09
CA LEU A 85 6.01 -10.72 -10.04
C LEU A 85 5.05 -10.83 -8.86
N ARG A 86 4.13 -9.87 -8.70
CA ARG A 86 3.18 -9.81 -7.57
C ARG A 86 1.86 -10.52 -7.89
N GLN A 87 1.67 -11.05 -9.10
CA GLN A 87 0.40 -11.69 -9.50
C GLN A 87 0.19 -13.03 -8.79
N ILE A 88 1.24 -13.84 -8.68
CA ILE A 88 1.20 -15.12 -7.97
C ILE A 88 1.68 -14.89 -6.54
N LYS A 89 0.85 -15.26 -5.56
CA LYS A 89 1.13 -15.05 -4.14
C LYS A 89 1.87 -16.21 -3.54
N THR A 90 2.83 -15.92 -2.66
CA THR A 90 3.45 -16.94 -1.82
C THR A 90 2.45 -17.47 -0.80
N PRO A 91 2.64 -18.68 -0.25
CA PRO A 91 1.76 -19.22 0.80
C PRO A 91 1.63 -18.28 2.01
N GLU A 92 2.72 -17.60 2.38
CA GLU A 92 2.75 -16.63 3.48
C GLU A 92 1.91 -15.38 3.16
N GLU A 93 2.03 -14.82 1.95
CA GLU A 93 1.18 -13.71 1.50
C GLU A 93 -0.30 -14.09 1.50
N VAL A 94 -0.63 -15.31 1.02
CA VAL A 94 -2.00 -15.80 1.02
C VAL A 94 -2.54 -15.88 2.45
N GLU A 95 -1.75 -16.35 3.41
CA GLU A 95 -2.19 -16.43 4.80
C GLU A 95 -2.47 -15.05 5.40
N LYS A 96 -1.59 -14.07 5.15
CA LYS A 96 -1.83 -12.67 5.55
C LYS A 96 -3.12 -12.11 4.95
N ILE A 97 -3.41 -12.43 3.68
CA ILE A 97 -4.66 -12.05 3.01
C ILE A 97 -5.87 -12.73 3.68
N ARG A 98 -5.78 -14.02 4.03
CA ARG A 98 -6.87 -14.72 4.74
C ARG A 98 -7.19 -14.08 6.09
N LEU A 99 -6.16 -13.70 6.85
CA LEU A 99 -6.35 -13.03 8.13
C LEU A 99 -6.98 -11.65 7.97
N ALA A 100 -6.58 -10.90 6.94
CA ALA A 100 -7.24 -9.64 6.56
C ALA A 100 -8.73 -9.84 6.22
N CYS A 101 -9.05 -10.88 5.43
CA CYS A 101 -10.43 -11.25 5.12
C CYS A 101 -11.22 -11.60 6.39
N GLY A 102 -10.64 -12.37 7.31
CA GLY A 102 -11.31 -12.72 8.56
C GLY A 102 -11.65 -11.51 9.43
N ILE A 103 -10.78 -10.49 9.48
CA ILE A 103 -11.09 -9.22 10.16
C ILE A 103 -12.26 -8.51 9.47
N ALA A 104 -12.26 -8.49 8.13
CA ALA A 104 -13.33 -7.86 7.36
C ALA A 104 -14.68 -8.57 7.53
N ASP A 105 -14.70 -9.90 7.56
CA ASP A 105 -15.92 -10.70 7.78
C ASP A 105 -16.52 -10.43 9.16
N ARG A 106 -15.69 -10.38 10.21
CA ARG A 106 -16.13 -10.00 11.57
C ARG A 106 -16.64 -8.56 11.61
N GLY A 107 -15.98 -7.64 10.91
CA GLY A 107 -16.43 -6.25 10.79
C GLY A 107 -17.80 -6.13 10.11
N ALA A 108 -18.02 -6.91 9.05
CA ALA A 108 -19.31 -6.97 8.36
C ALA A 108 -20.43 -7.54 9.28
N GLU A 109 -20.12 -8.56 10.08
CA GLU A 109 -21.07 -9.11 11.04
C GLU A 109 -21.41 -8.11 12.16
N HIS A 110 -20.40 -7.42 12.70
CA HIS A 110 -20.55 -6.39 13.73
C HIS A 110 -21.46 -5.25 13.23
N ILE A 111 -21.12 -4.67 12.08
CA ILE A 111 -21.83 -3.49 11.58
C ILE A 111 -23.29 -3.82 11.24
N ARG A 112 -23.57 -5.03 10.75
CA ARG A 112 -24.95 -5.51 10.51
C ARG A 112 -25.82 -5.47 11.76
N ARG A 113 -25.24 -5.69 12.95
CA ARG A 113 -25.95 -5.67 14.24
C ARG A 113 -25.99 -4.27 14.86
N PHE A 114 -25.00 -3.44 14.54
CA PHE A 114 -24.85 -2.09 15.09
C PHE A 114 -25.78 -1.06 14.43
N ILE A 115 -26.03 -1.20 13.13
CA ILE A 115 -26.77 -0.20 12.36
C ILE A 115 -28.21 -0.07 12.84
N GLN A 116 -28.61 1.18 13.07
CA GLN A 116 -29.97 1.56 13.42
C GLN A 116 -30.46 2.69 12.52
N ALA A 117 -31.78 2.80 12.38
CA ALA A 117 -32.37 3.94 11.69
C ALA A 117 -32.03 5.24 12.42
N GLY A 118 -31.74 6.30 11.67
CA GLY A 118 -31.29 7.59 12.19
C GLY A 118 -29.77 7.76 12.22
N MET A 119 -28.98 6.71 11.96
CA MET A 119 -27.52 6.84 11.87
C MET A 119 -27.08 7.40 10.52
N SER A 120 -26.04 8.22 10.52
CA SER A 120 -25.39 8.71 9.31
C SER A 120 -24.41 7.69 8.73
N GLU A 121 -24.13 7.80 7.43
CA GLU A 121 -23.10 6.97 6.77
C GLU A 121 -21.73 7.12 7.44
N ARG A 122 -21.40 8.34 7.91
CA ARG A 122 -20.14 8.62 8.62
C ARG A 122 -20.04 7.92 9.97
N GLU A 123 -21.12 7.88 10.75
CA GLU A 123 -21.13 7.17 12.04
C GLU A 123 -20.93 5.67 11.85
N ILE A 124 -21.57 5.11 10.81
CA ILE A 124 -21.43 3.70 10.45
C ILE A 124 -20.01 3.40 9.97
N ALA A 125 -19.42 4.27 9.15
CA ALA A 125 -18.04 4.11 8.68
C ALA A 125 -17.03 4.21 9.83
N ALA A 126 -17.21 5.17 10.73
CA ALA A 126 -16.35 5.37 11.89
C ALA A 126 -16.38 4.17 12.84
N GLU A 127 -17.58 3.62 13.11
CA GLU A 127 -17.71 2.40 13.93
C GLU A 127 -17.02 1.21 13.28
N LEU A 128 -17.22 1.01 11.98
CA LEU A 128 -16.60 -0.11 11.26
C LEU A 128 -15.07 -0.02 11.30
N GLU A 129 -14.50 1.16 11.05
CA GLU A 129 -13.05 1.37 11.12
C GLU A 129 -12.52 1.18 12.55
N TRP A 130 -13.23 1.70 13.55
CA TRP A 130 -12.88 1.51 14.95
C TRP A 130 -12.88 0.03 15.31
N PHE A 131 -13.95 -0.70 15.01
CA PHE A 131 -14.08 -2.13 15.30
C PHE A 131 -12.95 -2.93 14.64
N MET A 132 -12.68 -2.70 13.35
CA MET A 132 -11.63 -3.42 12.64
C MET A 132 -10.24 -3.15 13.24
N ARG A 133 -9.95 -1.94 13.71
CA ARG A 133 -8.71 -1.63 14.45
C ARG A 133 -8.61 -2.42 15.75
N GLN A 134 -9.71 -2.54 16.49
CA GLN A 134 -9.75 -3.37 17.70
C GLN A 134 -9.54 -4.86 17.42
N GLN A 135 -9.81 -5.32 16.20
CA GLN A 135 -9.54 -6.67 15.74
C GLN A 135 -8.10 -6.88 15.22
N GLY A 136 -7.21 -5.88 15.38
CA GLY A 136 -5.80 -5.95 14.98
C GLY A 136 -5.50 -5.36 13.60
N ALA A 137 -6.44 -4.65 12.98
CA ALA A 137 -6.13 -3.89 11.77
C ALA A 137 -5.28 -2.65 12.09
N GLU A 138 -4.27 -2.36 11.26
CA GLU A 138 -3.53 -1.10 11.34
C GLU A 138 -4.41 0.08 10.86
N LYS A 139 -5.03 -0.09 9.69
CA LYS A 139 -5.90 0.91 9.05
C LYS A 139 -6.77 0.31 7.95
N ALA A 140 -7.80 1.03 7.53
CA ALA A 140 -8.57 0.71 6.34
C ALA A 140 -7.65 0.67 5.09
N SER A 141 -7.87 -0.28 4.17
CA SER A 141 -7.10 -0.36 2.91
C SER A 141 -7.38 0.78 1.94
N PHE A 142 -8.60 1.31 1.99
CA PHE A 142 -9.11 2.42 1.19
C PHE A 142 -10.19 3.11 2.03
N ASP A 143 -10.62 4.30 1.58
CA ASP A 143 -11.68 5.04 2.25
C ASP A 143 -12.95 4.17 2.40
N THR A 144 -13.41 3.97 3.63
CA THR A 144 -14.59 3.15 3.91
C THR A 144 -15.81 3.66 3.15
N ILE A 145 -16.52 2.79 2.44
CA ILE A 145 -17.71 3.12 1.64
C ILE A 145 -18.96 2.62 2.36
N VAL A 146 -19.82 3.56 2.75
CA VAL A 146 -21.16 3.27 3.29
C VAL A 146 -22.16 4.05 2.43
N ALA A 147 -23.14 3.35 1.84
CA ALA A 147 -24.15 3.97 0.99
C ALA A 147 -25.56 3.51 1.36
N VAL A 148 -26.41 4.44 1.80
CA VAL A 148 -27.83 4.20 2.10
C VAL A 148 -28.68 4.43 0.84
N ALA A 149 -29.59 3.50 0.51
CA ALA A 149 -30.45 3.63 -0.67
C ALA A 149 -31.27 4.94 -0.69
N GLY A 150 -31.26 5.58 -1.86
CA GLY A 150 -31.65 6.97 -2.11
C GLY A 150 -30.57 7.72 -2.92
N VAL A 151 -29.36 7.15 -3.01
CA VAL A 151 -28.39 7.43 -4.06
C VAL A 151 -28.58 6.36 -5.13
N GLY A 152 -28.63 6.75 -6.40
CA GLY A 152 -28.42 5.80 -7.50
C GLY A 152 -27.14 5.01 -7.26
N CYS A 153 -27.10 3.80 -7.81
CA CYS A 153 -26.04 2.79 -7.71
C CYS A 153 -24.63 3.31 -8.09
N CYS A 154 -24.06 4.22 -7.31
CA CYS A 154 -22.78 4.84 -7.56
C CYS A 154 -21.70 4.08 -6.77
N ARG A 155 -20.81 3.41 -7.50
CA ARG A 155 -19.86 2.40 -6.97
C ARG A 155 -18.69 2.99 -6.17
N THR A 156 -18.65 4.30 -5.93
CA THR A 156 -17.50 5.06 -5.38
C THR A 156 -17.90 6.16 -4.38
N VAL A 157 -19.07 6.07 -3.74
CA VAL A 157 -19.58 7.11 -2.82
C VAL A 157 -18.77 7.12 -1.52
N LYS A 158 -18.28 8.30 -1.11
CA LYS A 158 -17.71 8.50 0.23
C LYS A 158 -18.82 8.73 1.27
N PRO A 159 -18.66 8.31 2.53
CA PRO A 159 -19.69 8.47 3.55
C PRO A 159 -20.09 9.94 3.77
N ALA A 160 -21.38 10.23 3.58
CA ALA A 160 -21.96 11.55 3.78
C ALA A 160 -22.65 11.68 5.15
N THR A 161 -23.13 12.88 5.48
CA THR A 161 -23.93 13.15 6.69
C THR A 161 -25.39 12.69 6.57
N ARG A 162 -25.74 11.91 5.53
CA ARG A 162 -27.12 11.48 5.28
C ARG A 162 -27.53 10.41 6.29
N LEU A 163 -28.74 10.56 6.84
CA LEU A 163 -29.30 9.65 7.84
C LEU A 163 -30.02 8.46 7.19
N LEU A 164 -29.90 7.30 7.81
CA LEU A 164 -30.65 6.08 7.48
C LEU A 164 -32.13 6.25 7.84
N GLN A 165 -33.02 6.03 6.87
CA GLN A 165 -34.46 6.05 7.10
C GLN A 165 -35.01 4.63 7.33
N ARG A 166 -36.04 4.50 8.18
CA ARG A 166 -36.69 3.22 8.52
C ARG A 166 -37.24 2.44 7.32
N ALA A 167 -37.49 3.10 6.18
CA ALA A 167 -38.05 2.49 4.97
C ALA A 167 -37.00 2.18 3.88
N SER A 168 -35.71 2.48 4.11
CA SER A 168 -34.63 2.22 3.16
C SER A 168 -34.29 0.72 3.16
N LEU A 169 -34.95 -0.04 2.29
CA LEU A 169 -34.86 -1.51 2.19
C LEU A 169 -33.51 -2.06 1.68
N SER A 170 -32.55 -1.21 1.33
CA SER A 170 -31.24 -1.66 0.81
C SER A 170 -30.10 -0.79 1.35
N LEU A 171 -29.36 -1.31 2.32
CA LEU A 171 -28.09 -0.73 2.76
C LEU A 171 -26.95 -1.54 2.16
N LEU A 172 -26.14 -0.91 1.31
CA LEU A 172 -24.93 -1.54 0.76
C LEU A 172 -23.73 -1.02 1.53
N ILE A 173 -23.12 -1.90 2.33
CA ILE A 173 -21.83 -1.63 2.97
C ILE A 173 -20.81 -2.46 2.23
N LEU A 174 -19.92 -1.78 1.51
CA LEU A 174 -18.80 -2.46 0.86
C LEU A 174 -17.62 -2.46 1.84
N VAL A 175 -17.54 -3.48 2.67
CA VAL A 175 -16.31 -3.77 3.43
C VAL A 175 -15.36 -4.48 2.48
N ARG A 176 -14.33 -3.79 1.99
CA ARG A 176 -13.23 -4.44 1.26
C ARG A 176 -12.00 -4.51 2.18
N CYS A 177 -11.26 -5.60 2.04
CA CYS A 177 -10.22 -6.02 2.97
C CYS A 177 -9.16 -4.95 3.26
N ILE A 178 -8.77 -4.92 4.53
CA ILE A 178 -7.74 -4.14 5.17
C ILE A 178 -6.33 -4.60 4.79
N ARG A 179 -5.35 -3.68 4.90
CA ARG A 179 -3.93 -4.02 4.96
C ARG A 179 -3.71 -4.65 6.33
N ALA A 180 -3.78 -5.99 6.42
CA ALA A 180 -3.33 -6.70 7.61
C ALA A 180 -1.80 -6.67 7.63
N THR A 181 -1.23 -5.51 7.97
CA THR A 181 0.22 -5.36 8.11
C THR A 181 0.67 -5.71 9.54
N ALA A 182 -0.26 -5.95 10.46
CA ALA A 182 0.03 -6.33 11.85
C ALA A 182 0.37 -7.82 12.05
N LEU A 183 1.16 -8.42 11.15
CA LEU A 183 1.80 -9.73 11.34
C LEU A 183 3.24 -9.76 10.81
N ILE A 184 3.93 -8.60 10.80
CA ILE A 184 5.37 -8.48 10.54
C ILE A 184 6.00 -7.48 11.52
#